data_AF-X1AA22-F1
#
_entry.id   AF-X1AA22-F1
#
_cell.length_a   1.000
_cell.length_b   1.000
_cell.length_c   1.000
_cell.angle_alpha   90.00
_cell.angle_beta   90.00
_cell.angle_gamma   90.00
#
_symmetry.space_group_name_H-M   'P 1'
#
loop_
_entity.id
_entity.type
_entity.pdbx_description
1 polymer ?
#
loop_
_entity_poly.entity_id
_entity_poly.type
_entity_poly.pdbx_seq_one_letter_code
_entity_poly.pdbx_strand_id
1 'polypeptide(L)' 'MHEASHFLRNVGFDDYAIIDFHVVDLLVDYKMIEKPKTITKRKYMVIENLLKKLARKTNLTLAELDLYLWYMETGKILK' A
#
# COMPACT_ATOMS: atom_id res chain seq x y z
N MET A 1 3.15 -4.03 21.20
CA MET A 1 1.89 -4.40 20.50
C MET A 1 1.98 -4.06 19.01
N HIS A 2 2.90 -4.69 18.25
CA HIS A 2 2.99 -4.49 16.79
C HIS A 2 3.18 -5.80 16.02
N GLU A 3 2.83 -6.95 16.61
CA GLU A 3 3.00 -8.25 15.95
C GLU A 3 1.77 -8.75 15.19
N ALA A 4 0.58 -8.18 15.43
CA ALA A 4 -0.65 -8.60 14.74
C ALA A 4 -0.67 -8.21 13.25
N SER A 5 -0.06 -7.07 12.90
CA SER A 5 0.02 -6.62 11.51
C SER A 5 1.04 -7.42 10.69
N HIS A 6 2.11 -7.91 11.32
CA HIS A 6 3.07 -8.81 10.66
C HIS A 6 2.53 -10.22 10.47
N PHE A 7 1.67 -10.70 11.38
CA PHE A 7 1.12 -12.05 11.32
C PHE A 7 0.10 -12.23 10.17
N LEU A 8 -0.70 -11.21 9.86
CA LEU A 8 -1.68 -11.25 8.76
C LEU A 8 -1.05 -11.27 7.36
N ARG A 9 0.23 -10.89 7.23
CA ARG A 9 0.97 -10.96 5.95
C ARG A 9 1.21 -12.41 5.50
N ASN A 10 1.24 -13.37 6.43
CA ASN A 10 1.52 -14.78 6.14
C ASN A 10 0.28 -15.66 5.93
N VAL A 11 -0.95 -15.10 6.01
CA VAL A 11 -2.20 -15.89 5.95
C VAL A 11 -3.00 -15.67 4.66
N GLY A 12 -2.36 -15.20 3.59
CA GLY A 12 -2.87 -15.41 2.22
C GLY A 12 -4.26 -14.82 1.93
N PHE A 13 -4.43 -13.52 2.15
CA PHE A 13 -5.58 -12.79 1.59
C PHE A 13 -5.07 -11.76 0.58
N ASP A 14 -4.97 -12.21 -0.68
CA ASP A 14 -4.46 -11.47 -1.84
C ASP A 14 -5.26 -10.21 -2.22
N ASP A 15 -6.35 -9.91 -1.51
CA ASP A 15 -7.36 -8.91 -1.92
C ASP A 15 -7.53 -7.71 -0.99
N TYR A 16 -6.92 -7.71 0.19
CA TYR A 16 -6.93 -6.53 1.07
C TYR A 16 -5.57 -5.86 1.02
N ALA A 17 -5.47 -4.83 0.17
CA ALA A 17 -4.41 -3.84 0.27
C ALA A 17 -4.37 -3.38 1.72
N ILE A 18 -3.35 -3.77 2.45
CA ILE A 18 -3.06 -3.22 3.78
C ILE A 18 -2.56 -1.82 3.47
N ILE A 19 -3.49 -0.88 3.27
CA ILE A 19 -3.18 0.54 3.11
C ILE A 19 -2.67 1.00 4.46
N ASP A 20 -1.40 0.79 4.69
CA ASP A 20 -0.68 1.28 5.84
C ASP A 20 -0.20 2.72 5.55
N PHE A 21 0.15 3.44 6.59
CA PHE A 21 0.52 4.86 6.50
C PHE A 21 1.70 5.08 5.54
N HIS A 22 2.60 4.11 5.40
CA HIS A 22 3.73 4.20 4.48
C HIS A 22 3.28 4.29 3.00
N VAL A 23 2.28 3.51 2.56
CA VAL A 23 1.75 3.62 1.18
C VAL A 23 1.10 4.97 0.96
N VAL A 24 0.38 5.49 1.96
CA VAL A 24 -0.26 6.81 1.88
C VAL A 24 0.81 7.91 1.78
N ASP A 25 1.83 7.87 2.64
CA ASP A 25 2.92 8.84 2.63
C ASP A 25 3.69 8.76 1.31
N LEU A 26 3.96 7.57 0.79
CA LEU A 26 4.59 7.40 -0.52
C LEU A 26 3.76 7.97 -1.67
N LEU A 27 2.44 7.72 -1.68
CA LEU A 27 1.54 8.32 -2.68
C LEU A 27 1.49 9.85 -2.56
N VAL A 28 1.65 10.40 -1.36
CA VAL A 28 1.76 11.85 -1.13
C VAL A 28 3.10 12.38 -1.66
N ASP A 29 4.20 11.67 -1.41
CA ASP A 29 5.55 12.04 -1.83
C ASP A 29 5.68 12.04 -3.36
N TYR A 30 5.08 11.06 -4.03
CA TYR A 30 4.95 11.02 -5.49
C TYR A 30 3.87 11.97 -6.03
N LYS A 31 3.24 12.80 -5.18
CA LYS A 31 2.18 13.76 -5.52
C LYS A 31 0.98 13.12 -6.24
N MET A 32 0.72 11.84 -6.00
CA MET A 32 -0.43 11.13 -6.54
C MET A 32 -1.72 11.44 -5.76
N ILE A 33 -1.60 11.72 -4.46
CA ILE A 33 -2.70 12.15 -3.60
C ILE A 33 -2.27 13.30 -2.69
N GLU A 34 -3.21 14.09 -2.21
CA GLU A 34 -2.95 15.04 -1.12
C GLU A 34 -2.97 14.34 0.24
N LYS A 35 -2.10 14.77 1.16
CA LYS A 35 -2.00 14.19 2.51
C LYS A 35 -3.36 14.27 3.23
N PRO A 36 -4.01 13.14 3.48
CA PRO A 36 -5.31 13.16 4.10
C PRO A 36 -5.16 13.45 5.61
N LYS A 37 -5.78 14.54 6.09
CA LYS A 37 -5.90 14.79 7.55
C LYS A 37 -6.65 13.67 8.29
N THR A 38 -7.50 12.93 7.59
CA THR A 38 -8.25 11.78 8.10
C THR A 38 -8.52 10.80 6.97
N ILE A 39 -8.29 9.50 7.22
CA ILE A 39 -8.65 8.42 6.29
C ILE A 39 -10.15 8.14 6.47
N THR A 40 -10.99 8.79 5.66
CA THR A 40 -12.41 8.43 5.57
C THR A 40 -12.59 7.23 4.65
N LYS A 41 -13.68 6.47 4.80
CA LYS A 41 -14.01 5.32 3.92
C LYS A 41 -13.93 5.67 2.43
N ARG A 42 -14.35 6.88 2.07
CA ARG A 42 -14.27 7.38 0.68
C ARG A 42 -12.82 7.53 0.21
N LYS A 43 -11.95 8.09 1.04
CA LYS A 43 -10.52 8.25 0.72
C LYS A 43 -9.82 6.90 0.63
N TYR A 44 -10.14 5.99 1.54
CA TYR A 44 -9.66 4.61 1.49
C TYR A 44 -10.00 3.95 0.14
N MET A 45 -11.26 4.03 -0.30
CA MET A 45 -11.68 3.50 -1.61
C MET A 45 -10.99 4.15 -2.80
N VAL A 46 -10.67 5.45 -2.72
CA VAL A 46 -9.92 6.14 -3.79
C VAL A 46 -8.50 5.62 -3.88
N ILE A 47 -7.81 5.50 -2.73
CA ILE A 47 -6.44 4.99 -2.64
C ILE A 47 -6.38 3.53 -3.09
N GLU A 48 -7.31 2.70 -2.63
CA GLU A 48 -7.40 1.29 -3.02
C GLU A 48 -7.59 1.13 -4.53
N ASN A 49 -8.49 1.92 -5.13
CA ASN A 49 -8.70 1.88 -6.58
C ASN A 49 -7.47 2.37 -7.36
N LEU A 50 -6.71 3.31 -6.83
CA LEU A 50 -5.46 3.77 -7.43
C LEU A 50 -4.43 2.63 -7.44
N LEU A 51 -4.23 1.97 -6.28
CA LEU A 51 -3.32 0.84 -6.15
C LEU A 51 -3.74 -0.34 -7.05
N LYS A 52 -5.04 -0.67 -7.10
CA LYS A 52 -5.57 -1.70 -8.01
C LYS A 52 -5.31 -1.36 -9.48
N LYS A 53 -5.42 -0.08 -9.87
CA LYS A 53 -5.08 0.36 -11.23
C LYS A 53 -3.60 0.26 -11.52
N LEU A 54 -2.74 0.59 -10.56
CA LEU A 54 -1.28 0.45 -10.69
C LEU A 54 -0.90 -1.02 -10.83
N ALA A 55 -1.38 -1.87 -9.93
CA ALA A 55 -1.19 -3.32 -9.95
C ALA A 55 -1.59 -3.92 -11.31
N ARG A 56 -2.76 -3.55 -11.83
CA ARG A 56 -3.21 -3.97 -13.18
C ARG A 56 -2.30 -3.47 -14.30
N LYS A 57 -1.79 -2.24 -14.22
CA LYS A 57 -0.90 -1.67 -15.24
C LYS A 57 0.48 -2.33 -15.24
N THR A 58 0.97 -2.72 -14.07
CA THR A 58 2.28 -3.38 -13.91
C THR A 58 2.18 -4.90 -13.97
N ASN A 59 0.96 -5.45 -14.10
CA ASN A 59 0.67 -6.88 -14.04
C ASN A 59 1.20 -7.55 -12.76
N LEU A 60 1.12 -6.82 -11.65
CA LEU A 60 1.51 -7.25 -10.30
C LEU A 60 0.28 -7.46 -9.44
N THR A 61 0.41 -8.30 -8.43
CA THR A 61 -0.52 -8.36 -7.30
C THR A 61 -0.35 -7.12 -6.40
N LEU A 62 -1.34 -6.84 -5.55
CA LEU A 62 -1.22 -5.75 -4.57
C LEU A 62 -0.08 -5.98 -3.58
N ALA A 63 0.17 -7.24 -3.20
CA ALA A 63 1.27 -7.61 -2.31
C ALA A 63 2.64 -7.40 -2.95
N GLU A 64 2.81 -7.77 -4.23
CA GLU A 64 4.04 -7.49 -4.96
C GLU A 64 4.24 -5.99 -5.15
N LEU A 65 3.19 -5.26 -5.53
CA LEU A 65 3.25 -3.82 -5.68
C LEU A 65 3.68 -3.14 -4.37
N ASP A 66 3.14 -3.56 -3.23
CA ASP A 66 3.53 -3.06 -1.90
C ASP A 66 5.03 -3.24 -1.64
N LEU A 67 5.57 -4.43 -1.93
CA LEU A 67 7.00 -4.72 -1.80
C LEU A 67 7.86 -3.80 -2.69
N TYR A 68 7.41 -3.54 -3.93
CA TYR A 68 8.09 -2.63 -4.85
C TYR A 68 8.04 -1.18 -4.37
N LEU A 69 6.87 -0.71 -3.91
CA LEU A 69 6.72 0.63 -3.36
C LEU A 69 7.63 0.83 -2.14
N TRP A 70 7.70 -0.15 -1.26
CA TRP A 70 8.62 -0.15 -0.12
C TRP A 70 10.09 -0.08 -0.54
N TYR A 71 10.47 -0.86 -1.55
CA TYR A 71 11.81 -0.81 -2.11
C TYR A 71 12.13 0.56 -2.72
N MET A 72 11.16 1.20 -3.39
CA MET A 72 11.32 2.55 -3.94
C MET A 72 11.48 3.61 -2.84
N GLU A 73 10.82 3.44 -1.70
CA GLU A 73 10.92 4.35 -0.55
C GLU A 73 12.27 4.24 0.17
N THR A 74 12.71 3.01 0.44
CA THR A 74 13.82 2.74 1.37
C THR A 74 15.12 2.31 0.70
N GLY A 75 15.07 1.92 -0.58
CA GLY A 75 16.18 1.27 -1.28
C GLY A 75 16.57 -0.09 -0.70
N LYS A 76 15.77 -0.65 0.21
CA LYS A 76 16.03 -1.92 0.91
C LYS A 76 14.85 -2.86 0.74
N ILE A 77 15.12 -4.11 0.38
CA ILE A 77 14.11 -5.16 0.45
C ILE A 77 14.11 -5.67 1.89
N LEU A 78 12.97 -5.58 2.59
CA LEU A 78 12.80 -6.24 3.88
C LEU A 78 12.96 -7.75 3.68
N LYS A 79 13.99 -8.33 4.31
CA LYS A 79 14.24 -9.76 4.36
C LYS A 79 14.13 -10.24 5.80
#